data_AF-A0A2T0RHE6-F1
#
_entry.id   AF-A0A2T0RHE6-F1
#
_cell.length_a   1.000
_cell.length_b   1.000
_cell.length_c   1.000
_cell.angle_alpha   90.00
_cell.angle_beta   90.00
_cell.angle_gamma   90.00
#
_symmetry.space_group_name_H-M   'P 1'
#
loop_
_entity.id
_entity.type
_entity.pdbx_description
1 polymer ?
#
loop_
_entity_poly.entity_id
_entity_poly.type
_entity_poly.pdbx_seq_one_letter_code
_entity_poly.pdbx_strand_id
1 'polypeptide(L)'
;MHLALSAVLGLAMLAAPPSAPRAAAEPVVLVHGWEGSPANMSAMRDAFVAAGHPTYVIDLPGEENVANATAIAGLVGRVRAETGAPAVHLVGHSMGGLSARYFIKRLGGAEVVLTYVSMGTAQNGYLPACLLPLDAGGQMCPSSEFLRDLNEGDDTPGPTAYSTFRSSQESARNVHLDGGACFLVVPGVVHSDQPKSPPFIEAALAAVAGTCPGTYVDDPVR
;
A
#
# COMPACT_ATOMS: atom_id res chain seq x y z
N MET A 1 -71.64 -43.70 0.28
CA MET A 1 -70.55 -43.66 -0.71
C MET A 1 -70.07 -42.22 -0.81
N HIS A 2 -69.05 -41.84 -0.03
CA HIS A 2 -68.49 -40.48 -0.02
C HIS A 2 -67.00 -40.60 -0.33
N LEU A 3 -66.59 -40.15 -1.52
CA LEU A 3 -65.19 -39.99 -1.89
C LEU A 3 -64.72 -38.59 -1.46
N ALA A 4 -63.70 -38.53 -0.61
CA ALA A 4 -62.96 -37.30 -0.33
C ALA A 4 -61.80 -37.18 -1.31
N LEU A 5 -61.69 -36.03 -1.99
CA LEU A 5 -60.60 -35.70 -2.89
C LEU A 5 -59.57 -34.85 -2.12
N SER A 6 -58.38 -35.41 -1.85
CA SER A 6 -57.26 -34.67 -1.26
C SER A 6 -56.43 -34.01 -2.36
N ALA A 7 -56.37 -32.69 -2.37
CA ALA A 7 -55.49 -31.92 -3.24
C ALA A 7 -54.11 -31.77 -2.57
N VAL A 8 -53.06 -32.23 -3.25
CA VAL A 8 -51.66 -32.06 -2.82
C VAL A 8 -51.13 -30.77 -3.45
N LEU A 9 -50.81 -29.77 -2.62
CA LEU A 9 -50.20 -28.51 -3.04
C LEU A 9 -48.68 -28.71 -3.15
N GLY A 10 -48.15 -28.80 -4.36
CA GLY A 10 -46.71 -28.90 -4.61
C GLY A 10 -46.03 -27.53 -4.48
N LEU A 11 -45.10 -27.39 -3.52
CA LEU A 11 -44.28 -26.20 -3.36
C LEU A 11 -43.10 -26.27 -4.35
N ALA A 12 -43.14 -25.48 -5.42
CA ALA A 12 -42.01 -25.33 -6.33
C ALA A 12 -40.94 -24.43 -5.68
N MET A 13 -39.79 -24.99 -5.34
CA MET A 13 -38.63 -24.21 -4.91
C MET A 13 -38.02 -23.53 -6.15
N LEU A 14 -38.13 -22.21 -6.22
CA LEU A 14 -37.38 -21.41 -7.19
C LEU A 14 -35.90 -21.41 -6.77
N ALA A 15 -35.05 -22.04 -7.59
CA ALA A 15 -33.61 -21.91 -7.45
C ALA A 15 -33.20 -20.46 -7.71
N ALA A 16 -32.47 -19.86 -6.77
CA ALA A 16 -31.88 -18.54 -6.95
C ALA A 16 -30.88 -18.58 -8.12
N PRO A 17 -30.80 -17.52 -8.95
CA PRO A 17 -29.82 -17.46 -10.03
C PRO A 17 -28.40 -17.51 -9.45
N PRO A 18 -27.43 -18.11 -10.17
CA PRO A 18 -26.05 -18.12 -9.74
C PRO A 18 -25.54 -16.69 -9.59
N SER A 19 -24.92 -16.39 -8.44
CA SER A 19 -24.24 -15.12 -8.19
C SER A 19 -23.24 -14.85 -9.30
N ALA A 20 -23.25 -13.65 -9.90
CA ALA A 20 -22.19 -13.23 -10.80
C ALA A 20 -20.83 -13.41 -10.11
N PRO A 21 -19.77 -13.84 -10.82
CA PRO A 21 -18.44 -13.90 -10.25
C PRO A 21 -18.09 -12.52 -9.69
N ARG A 22 -17.80 -12.45 -8.38
CA ARG A 22 -17.29 -11.23 -7.76
C ARG A 22 -16.03 -10.84 -8.52
N ALA A 23 -15.99 -9.60 -9.02
CA ALA A 23 -14.76 -9.06 -9.62
C ALA A 23 -13.60 -9.34 -8.65
N ALA A 24 -12.53 -9.94 -9.16
CA ALA A 24 -11.36 -10.23 -8.34
C ALA A 24 -10.87 -8.92 -7.72
N ALA A 25 -10.62 -8.91 -6.41
CA ALA A 25 -10.11 -7.73 -5.73
C ALA A 25 -8.75 -7.35 -6.33
N GLU A 26 -8.47 -6.06 -6.39
CA GLU A 26 -7.27 -5.55 -7.03
C GLU A 26 -6.01 -6.02 -6.29
N PRO A 27 -4.92 -6.34 -7.02
CA PRO A 27 -3.72 -6.87 -6.40
C PRO A 27 -3.04 -5.85 -5.47
N VAL A 28 -2.36 -6.37 -4.45
CA VAL A 28 -1.55 -5.58 -3.51
C VAL A 28 -0.08 -5.93 -3.72
N VAL A 29 0.76 -4.92 -3.87
CA VAL A 29 2.22 -5.05 -3.91
C VAL A 29 2.81 -4.48 -2.61
N LEU A 30 3.46 -5.35 -1.84
CA LEU A 30 4.12 -5.03 -0.58
C LEU A 30 5.61 -4.75 -0.81
N VAL A 31 6.13 -3.68 -0.22
CA VAL A 31 7.51 -3.21 -0.40
C VAL A 31 8.21 -3.10 0.96
N HIS A 32 9.25 -3.90 1.18
CA HIS A 32 10.03 -3.89 2.42
C HIS A 32 10.98 -2.68 2.50
N GLY A 33 11.54 -2.47 3.70
CA GLY A 33 12.46 -1.38 3.99
C GLY A 33 13.95 -1.73 3.84
N TRP A 34 14.79 -0.79 4.28
CA TRP A 34 16.26 -0.86 4.30
C TRP A 34 16.77 -2.04 5.15
N GLU A 35 17.73 -2.78 4.64
CA GLU A 35 18.25 -4.04 5.22
C GLU A 35 17.16 -5.11 5.45
N GLY A 36 16.03 -4.94 4.77
CA GLY A 36 14.85 -5.79 4.89
C GLY A 36 14.84 -6.93 3.86
N SER A 37 13.75 -7.67 3.87
CA SER A 37 13.46 -8.75 2.94
C SER A 37 11.95 -8.96 2.83
N PRO A 38 11.48 -9.75 1.85
CA PRO A 38 10.08 -10.15 1.77
C PRO A 38 9.52 -10.77 3.07
N ALA A 39 10.38 -11.44 3.85
CA ALA A 39 9.98 -12.08 5.09
C ALA A 39 9.40 -11.09 6.11
N ASN A 40 9.88 -9.84 6.14
CA ASN A 40 9.38 -8.80 7.04
C ASN A 40 7.90 -8.47 6.79
N MET A 41 7.41 -8.67 5.56
CA MET A 41 6.03 -8.36 5.16
C MET A 41 5.08 -9.57 5.26
N SER A 42 5.54 -10.74 5.73
CA SER A 42 4.78 -11.99 5.66
C SER A 42 3.41 -11.92 6.36
N ALA A 43 3.35 -11.35 7.56
CA ALA A 43 2.09 -11.20 8.29
C ALA A 43 1.09 -10.29 7.56
N MET A 44 1.56 -9.19 6.97
CA MET A 44 0.75 -8.31 6.15
C MET A 44 0.27 -9.00 4.87
N ARG A 45 1.15 -9.75 4.21
CA ARG A 45 0.79 -10.57 3.04
C ARG A 45 -0.34 -11.52 3.39
N ASP A 46 -0.19 -12.27 4.47
CA ASP A 46 -1.18 -13.26 4.88
C ASP A 46 -2.53 -12.61 5.20
N ALA A 47 -2.52 -11.41 5.79
CA ALA A 47 -3.73 -10.63 6.05
C ALA A 47 -4.42 -10.15 4.77
N PHE A 48 -3.69 -9.62 3.79
CA PHE A 48 -4.28 -9.20 2.51
C PHE A 48 -4.80 -10.37 1.68
N VAL A 49 -4.08 -11.51 1.69
CA VAL A 49 -4.56 -12.75 1.08
C VAL A 49 -5.85 -13.23 1.75
N ALA A 50 -5.92 -13.20 3.08
CA ALA A 50 -7.13 -13.55 3.83
C ALA A 50 -8.29 -12.59 3.55
N ALA A 51 -8.01 -11.31 3.24
CA ALA A 51 -8.99 -10.33 2.80
C ALA A 51 -9.41 -10.47 1.32
N GLY A 52 -8.79 -11.40 0.57
CA GLY A 52 -9.15 -11.72 -0.81
C GLY A 52 -8.37 -10.95 -1.88
N HIS A 53 -7.30 -10.24 -1.52
CA HIS A 53 -6.43 -9.55 -2.47
C HIS A 53 -5.27 -10.46 -2.93
N PRO A 54 -5.06 -10.67 -4.23
CA PRO A 54 -3.80 -11.23 -4.75
C PRO A 54 -2.63 -10.38 -4.25
N THR A 55 -1.72 -10.96 -3.48
CA THR A 55 -0.68 -10.18 -2.79
C THR A 55 0.71 -10.64 -3.18
N TYR A 56 1.53 -9.68 -3.60
CA TYR A 56 2.89 -9.87 -4.06
C TYR A 56 3.83 -9.10 -3.13
N VAL A 57 4.97 -9.69 -2.80
CA VAL A 57 6.01 -9.02 -2.01
C VAL A 57 7.25 -8.92 -2.86
N ILE A 58 7.76 -7.71 -3.08
CA ILE A 58 8.99 -7.52 -3.84
C ILE A 58 10.20 -7.88 -2.98
N ASP A 59 11.19 -8.55 -3.58
CA ASP A 59 12.55 -8.64 -3.07
C ASP A 59 13.35 -7.53 -3.75
N LEU A 60 13.68 -6.47 -2.99
CA LEU A 60 14.32 -5.28 -3.56
C LEU A 60 15.75 -5.61 -4.01
N PRO A 61 16.21 -5.05 -5.15
CA PRO A 61 17.55 -5.33 -5.67
C PRO A 61 18.69 -4.76 -4.81
N GLY A 62 18.40 -3.87 -3.86
CA GLY A 62 19.36 -3.27 -2.93
C GLY A 62 18.78 -2.08 -2.17
N GLU A 63 19.65 -1.16 -1.78
CA GLU A 63 19.30 -0.02 -0.90
C GLU A 63 19.32 1.34 -1.64
N GLU A 64 19.30 1.29 -2.97
CA GLU A 64 19.20 2.44 -3.86
C GLU A 64 17.73 2.58 -4.29
N ASN A 65 17.10 3.69 -3.93
CA ASN A 65 15.66 3.91 -4.07
C ASN A 65 15.20 4.08 -5.53
N VAL A 66 16.04 4.56 -6.44
CA VAL A 66 15.69 4.75 -7.86
C VAL A 66 15.64 3.39 -8.59
N ALA A 67 16.61 2.52 -8.32
CA ALA A 67 16.68 1.14 -8.76
C ALA A 67 15.52 0.34 -8.15
N ASN A 68 15.24 0.53 -6.86
CA ASN A 68 14.09 -0.07 -6.20
C ASN A 68 12.77 0.38 -6.83
N ALA A 69 12.59 1.67 -7.13
CA ALA A 69 11.41 2.19 -7.84
C ALA A 69 11.26 1.57 -9.24
N THR A 70 12.37 1.37 -9.97
CA THR A 70 12.38 0.68 -11.27
C THR A 70 11.97 -0.78 -11.13
N ALA A 71 12.44 -1.48 -10.10
CA ALA A 71 12.05 -2.85 -9.80
C ALA A 71 10.55 -2.95 -9.44
N ILE A 72 10.05 -2.00 -8.66
CA ILE A 72 8.62 -1.86 -8.32
C ILE A 72 7.79 -1.68 -9.60
N ALA A 73 8.19 -0.77 -10.50
CA ALA A 73 7.52 -0.55 -11.78
C ALA A 73 7.42 -1.86 -12.60
N GLY A 74 8.52 -2.60 -12.68
CA GLY A 74 8.58 -3.90 -13.36
C GLY A 74 7.66 -4.95 -12.72
N LEU A 75 7.62 -5.03 -11.38
CA LEU A 75 6.72 -5.95 -10.68
C LEU A 75 5.26 -5.56 -10.89
N VAL A 76 4.90 -4.28 -10.76
CA VAL A 76 3.53 -3.79 -11.01
C VAL A 76 3.08 -4.13 -12.43
N GLY A 77 3.95 -3.96 -13.43
CA GLY A 77 3.67 -4.36 -14.80
C GLY A 77 3.38 -5.86 -14.94
N ARG A 78 4.19 -6.72 -14.31
CA ARG A 78 3.97 -8.18 -14.31
C ARG A 78 2.67 -8.56 -13.60
N VAL A 79 2.41 -8.01 -12.42
CA VAL A 79 1.20 -8.28 -11.64
C VAL A 79 -0.05 -7.92 -12.44
N ARG A 80 -0.09 -6.76 -13.09
CA ARG A 80 -1.21 -6.36 -13.94
C ARG A 80 -1.39 -7.30 -15.14
N ALA A 81 -0.30 -7.73 -15.76
CA ALA A 81 -0.34 -8.69 -16.88
C ALA A 81 -0.83 -10.09 -16.45
N GLU A 82 -0.40 -10.57 -15.28
CA GLU A 82 -0.79 -11.89 -14.74
C GLU A 82 -2.24 -11.94 -14.27
N THR A 83 -2.70 -10.85 -13.65
CA THR A 83 -4.04 -10.80 -13.01
C THR A 83 -5.11 -10.21 -13.92
N GLY A 84 -4.73 -9.47 -14.97
CA GLY A 84 -5.63 -8.68 -15.79
C GLY A 84 -6.15 -7.41 -15.10
N ALA A 85 -5.68 -7.11 -13.88
CA ALA A 85 -6.10 -5.92 -13.15
C ALA A 85 -5.57 -4.64 -13.80
N PRO A 86 -6.39 -3.59 -13.96
CA PRO A 86 -5.96 -2.35 -14.57
C PRO A 86 -5.02 -1.54 -13.68
N ALA A 87 -5.03 -1.77 -12.36
CA ALA A 87 -4.22 -1.07 -11.38
C ALA A 87 -3.96 -1.96 -10.15
N VAL A 88 -3.09 -1.51 -9.23
CA VAL A 88 -2.73 -2.21 -7.99
C VAL A 88 -2.78 -1.26 -6.79
N HIS A 89 -2.75 -1.81 -5.58
CA HIS A 89 -2.39 -1.06 -4.38
C HIS A 89 -0.91 -1.25 -4.03
N LEU A 90 -0.26 -0.21 -3.53
CA LEU A 90 1.12 -0.26 -3.02
C LEU A 90 1.13 -0.01 -1.52
N VAL A 91 1.78 -0.92 -0.78
CA VAL A 91 1.99 -0.77 0.67
C VAL A 91 3.49 -0.90 0.97
N GLY A 92 4.12 0.21 1.32
CA GLY A 92 5.55 0.29 1.61
C GLY A 92 5.84 0.48 3.10
N HIS A 93 6.86 -0.20 3.60
CA HIS A 93 7.41 0.01 4.93
C HIS A 93 8.74 0.75 4.87
N SER A 94 8.94 1.73 5.75
CA SER A 94 10.21 2.46 5.91
C SER A 94 10.71 3.00 4.56
N MET A 95 11.94 2.69 4.15
CA MET A 95 12.53 3.02 2.84
C MET A 95 11.64 2.58 1.66
N GLY A 96 10.96 1.44 1.75
CA GLY A 96 10.11 0.92 0.68
C GLY A 96 8.98 1.88 0.29
N GLY A 97 8.50 2.69 1.25
CA GLY A 97 7.54 3.75 0.98
C GLY A 97 8.11 4.87 0.10
N LEU A 98 9.40 5.21 0.23
CA LEU A 98 10.06 6.21 -0.61
C LEU A 98 10.22 5.70 -2.05
N SER A 99 10.70 4.46 -2.18
CA SER A 99 10.86 3.80 -3.49
C SER A 99 9.51 3.67 -4.21
N ALA A 100 8.45 3.26 -3.51
CA ALA A 100 7.10 3.17 -4.07
C ALA A 100 6.55 4.54 -4.49
N ARG A 101 6.76 5.59 -3.69
CA ARG A 101 6.32 6.94 -4.03
C ARG A 101 7.08 7.52 -5.22
N TYR A 102 8.37 7.22 -5.34
CA TYR A 102 9.16 7.62 -6.51
C TYR A 102 8.64 6.96 -7.80
N PHE A 103 8.28 5.66 -7.76
CA PHE A 103 7.62 5.01 -8.89
C PHE A 103 6.34 5.76 -9.33
N ILE A 104 5.51 6.14 -8.36
CA ILE A 104 4.28 6.91 -8.62
C ILE A 104 4.61 8.28 -9.26
N LYS A 105 5.50 9.05 -8.64
CA LYS A 105 5.80 10.44 -9.03
C LYS A 105 6.64 10.59 -10.30
N ARG A 106 7.47 9.60 -10.65
CA ARG A 106 8.52 9.76 -11.68
C ARG A 106 8.51 8.70 -12.77
N LEU A 107 7.90 7.54 -12.52
CA LEU A 107 7.97 6.40 -13.43
C LEU A 107 6.58 5.97 -13.95
N GLY A 108 5.60 6.89 -13.90
CA GLY A 108 4.26 6.69 -14.45
C GLY A 108 3.31 5.87 -13.57
N GLY A 109 3.64 5.68 -12.28
CA GLY A 109 2.81 4.87 -11.38
C GLY A 109 1.46 5.50 -11.03
N ALA A 110 1.30 6.82 -11.14
CA ALA A 110 0.05 7.53 -10.77
C ALA A 110 -1.21 7.00 -11.51
N GLU A 111 -1.05 6.52 -12.75
CA GLU A 111 -2.17 6.00 -13.56
C GLU A 111 -2.51 4.54 -13.25
N VAL A 112 -1.65 3.83 -12.52
CA VAL A 112 -1.74 2.37 -12.31
C VAL A 112 -1.70 1.96 -10.84
N VAL A 113 -1.71 2.93 -9.93
CA VAL A 113 -1.74 2.72 -8.48
C VAL A 113 -3.02 3.36 -7.92
N LEU A 114 -3.89 2.53 -7.36
CA LEU A 114 -5.13 2.96 -6.73
C LEU A 114 -4.88 3.59 -5.37
N THR A 115 -4.00 2.97 -4.57
CA THR A 115 -3.70 3.40 -3.21
C THR A 115 -2.22 3.27 -2.94
N TYR A 116 -1.64 4.31 -2.35
CA TYR A 116 -0.33 4.30 -1.73
C TYR A 116 -0.49 4.33 -0.22
N VAL A 117 0.04 3.31 0.46
CA VAL A 117 0.16 3.27 1.91
C VAL A 117 1.63 3.22 2.28
N SER A 118 2.07 4.15 3.12
CA SER A 118 3.43 4.14 3.69
C SER A 118 3.38 3.96 5.20
N MET A 119 4.26 3.15 5.77
CA MET A 119 4.33 2.90 7.21
C MET A 119 5.72 3.20 7.74
N GLY A 120 5.83 4.14 8.69
CA GLY A 120 7.10 4.56 9.26
C GLY A 120 8.06 5.18 8.24
N THR A 121 7.56 5.57 7.08
CA THR A 121 8.38 6.12 6.00
C THR A 121 8.75 7.56 6.28
N ALA A 122 10.05 7.85 6.30
CA ALA A 122 10.56 9.21 6.42
C ALA A 122 10.50 9.94 5.06
N GLN A 123 9.31 10.37 4.64
CA GLN A 123 8.99 11.11 3.40
C GLN A 123 9.93 12.30 3.12
N ASN A 124 10.27 13.07 4.16
CA ASN A 124 11.20 14.20 4.08
C ASN A 124 12.66 13.83 4.43
N GLY A 125 12.93 12.54 4.62
CA GLY A 125 14.26 11.97 4.83
C GLY A 125 14.66 11.69 6.27
N TYR A 126 15.79 11.03 6.38
CA TYR A 126 16.38 10.49 7.60
C TYR A 126 17.84 10.97 7.70
N LEU A 127 18.10 11.94 8.58
CA LEU A 127 19.40 12.61 8.67
C LEU A 127 20.61 11.67 8.82
N PRO A 128 20.57 10.59 9.62
CA PRO A 128 21.71 9.67 9.72
C PRO A 128 22.09 8.99 8.39
N ALA A 129 21.17 8.87 7.42
CA ALA A 129 21.50 8.35 6.09
C ALA A 129 22.50 9.22 5.32
N CYS A 130 22.69 10.50 5.71
CA CYS A 130 23.70 11.36 5.09
C CYS A 130 25.15 10.89 5.30
N LEU A 131 25.36 9.90 6.16
CA LEU A 131 26.66 9.26 6.40
C LEU A 131 26.85 7.96 5.60
N LEU A 132 25.85 7.52 4.84
CA LEU A 132 25.87 6.27 4.08
C LEU A 132 26.18 6.52 2.59
N PRO A 133 26.81 5.56 1.90
CA PRO A 133 26.88 5.54 0.44
C PRO A 133 25.48 5.61 -0.19
N LEU A 134 25.35 6.27 -1.34
CA LEU A 134 24.05 6.47 -2.00
C LEU A 134 23.35 5.14 -2.34
N ASP A 135 24.11 4.13 -2.73
CA ASP A 135 23.66 2.77 -3.05
C ASP A 135 23.46 1.87 -1.82
N ALA A 136 23.78 2.37 -0.63
CA ALA A 136 23.64 1.67 0.65
C ALA A 136 22.66 2.39 1.60
N GLY A 137 21.63 3.04 1.06
CA GLY A 137 20.61 3.77 1.83
C GLY A 137 20.85 5.28 1.94
N GLY A 138 21.98 5.79 1.43
CA GLY A 138 22.33 7.21 1.47
C GLY A 138 21.33 8.13 0.76
N GLN A 139 20.53 7.59 -0.16
CA GLN A 139 19.44 8.33 -0.79
C GLN A 139 18.35 8.78 0.19
N MET A 140 18.22 8.16 1.36
CA MET A 140 17.29 8.64 2.40
C MET A 140 17.77 9.92 3.10
N CYS A 141 18.98 10.41 2.81
CA CYS A 141 19.47 11.67 3.33
C CYS A 141 18.62 12.85 2.80
N PRO A 142 18.12 13.77 3.65
CA PRO A 142 17.28 14.90 3.21
C PRO A 142 17.90 15.80 2.13
N SER A 143 19.23 15.86 2.03
CA SER A 143 19.92 16.64 0.99
C SER A 143 20.26 15.86 -0.27
N SER A 144 19.94 14.56 -0.33
CA SER A 144 20.19 13.72 -1.51
C SER A 144 19.41 14.26 -2.72
N GLU A 145 19.94 14.00 -3.92
CA GLU A 145 19.22 14.34 -5.15
C GLU A 145 17.89 13.60 -5.24
N PHE A 146 17.87 12.32 -4.83
CA PHE A 146 16.66 11.52 -4.76
C PHE A 146 15.55 12.17 -3.92
N LEU A 147 15.84 12.62 -2.69
CA LEU A 147 14.79 13.22 -1.84
C LEU A 147 14.41 14.64 -2.25
N ARG A 148 15.34 15.40 -2.84
CA ARG A 148 15.01 16.69 -3.43
C ARG A 148 14.04 16.52 -4.59
N ASP A 149 14.31 15.58 -5.50
CA ASP A 149 13.42 15.29 -6.62
C ASP A 149 12.08 14.71 -6.13
N LEU A 150 12.10 13.71 -5.24
CA LEU A 150 10.86 13.09 -4.73
C LEU A 150 9.90 14.10 -4.11
N ASN A 151 10.43 15.09 -3.39
CA ASN A 151 9.64 16.12 -2.70
C ASN A 151 9.50 17.42 -3.51
N GLU A 152 9.85 17.41 -4.81
CA GLU A 152 9.57 18.53 -5.69
C GLU A 152 8.12 18.47 -6.20
N GLY A 153 7.40 19.59 -6.04
CA GLY A 153 6.00 19.77 -6.42
C GLY A 153 5.04 18.93 -5.59
N ASP A 154 3.84 18.72 -6.13
CA ASP A 154 2.74 17.98 -5.48
C ASP A 154 3.21 16.64 -4.93
N ASP A 155 3.03 16.45 -3.62
CA ASP A 155 3.43 15.23 -2.96
C ASP A 155 2.57 14.01 -3.34
N THR A 156 1.35 14.24 -3.82
CA THR A 156 0.30 13.24 -4.06
C THR A 156 -0.34 13.38 -5.45
N PRO A 157 0.45 13.27 -6.54
CA PRO A 157 -0.08 13.54 -7.87
C PRO A 157 -1.09 12.49 -8.34
N GLY A 158 -2.00 12.93 -9.21
CA GLY A 158 -2.90 12.06 -9.96
C GLY A 158 -4.06 11.50 -9.13
N PRO A 159 -4.71 10.42 -9.60
CA PRO A 159 -5.90 9.86 -8.96
C PRO A 159 -5.59 8.92 -7.78
N THR A 160 -4.32 8.62 -7.50
CA THR A 160 -3.92 7.72 -6.42
C THR A 160 -4.40 8.25 -5.07
N ALA A 161 -4.97 7.38 -4.23
CA ALA A 161 -5.27 7.74 -2.83
C ALA A 161 -4.02 7.52 -1.96
N TYR A 162 -3.62 8.54 -1.19
CA TYR A 162 -2.40 8.50 -0.38
C TYR A 162 -2.71 8.37 1.11
N SER A 163 -1.94 7.51 1.79
CA SER A 163 -2.03 7.29 3.23
C SER A 163 -0.64 7.11 3.83
N THR A 164 -0.37 7.81 4.93
CA THR A 164 0.89 7.65 5.68
C THR A 164 0.59 7.35 7.14
N PHE A 165 1.15 6.26 7.62
CA PHE A 165 0.97 5.76 8.97
C PHE A 165 2.30 5.81 9.70
N ARG A 166 2.29 6.21 10.95
CA ARG A 166 3.48 6.23 11.80
C ARG A 166 3.19 5.70 13.18
N SER A 167 4.25 5.26 13.85
CA SER A 167 4.21 5.03 15.27
C SER A 167 4.31 6.35 16.04
N SER A 168 3.69 6.40 17.22
CA SER A 168 3.95 7.43 18.22
C SER A 168 5.42 7.52 18.67
N GLN A 169 6.22 6.47 18.44
CA GLN A 169 7.65 6.43 18.73
C GLN A 169 8.50 7.13 17.65
N GLU A 170 7.90 7.51 16.53
CA GLU A 170 8.57 8.12 15.38
C GLU A 170 8.32 9.63 15.29
N SER A 171 9.24 10.34 14.63
CA SER A 171 9.12 11.77 14.38
C SER A 171 7.90 12.11 13.52
N ALA A 172 7.07 13.04 13.98
CA ALA A 172 5.91 13.52 13.23
C ALA A 172 6.27 14.31 11.96
N ARG A 173 7.49 14.85 11.86
CA ARG A 173 7.86 15.77 10.76
C ARG A 173 8.12 15.07 9.42
N ASN A 174 8.39 13.77 9.46
CA ASN A 174 8.89 13.07 8.29
C ASN A 174 7.82 12.22 7.61
N VAL A 175 6.54 12.38 7.93
CA VAL A 175 5.48 11.55 7.34
C VAL A 175 4.44 12.35 6.56
N HIS A 176 4.49 13.68 6.67
CA HIS A 176 3.49 14.54 6.06
C HIS A 176 3.69 14.67 4.55
N LEU A 177 2.58 14.58 3.80
CA LEU A 177 2.48 14.80 2.35
C LEU A 177 1.49 15.95 2.13
N ASP A 178 1.83 16.92 1.27
CA ASP A 178 0.84 17.89 0.76
C ASP A 178 -0.01 17.30 -0.39
N GLY A 179 -0.98 18.06 -0.91
CA GLY A 179 -1.83 17.64 -2.03
C GLY A 179 -2.97 16.65 -1.69
N GLY A 180 -3.07 16.24 -0.42
CA GLY A 180 -4.18 15.43 0.09
C GLY A 180 -3.79 14.00 0.48
N ALA A 181 -3.70 13.72 1.77
CA ALA A 181 -3.41 12.37 2.27
C ALA A 181 -4.10 12.05 3.59
N CYS A 182 -4.30 10.76 3.85
CA CYS A 182 -4.75 10.25 5.14
C CYS A 182 -3.55 10.02 6.08
N PHE A 183 -3.64 10.52 7.31
CA PHE A 183 -2.59 10.42 8.32
C PHE A 183 -3.07 9.64 9.53
N LEU A 184 -2.32 8.60 9.92
CA LEU A 184 -2.58 7.83 11.13
C LEU A 184 -1.36 7.79 12.05
N VAL A 185 -1.62 7.93 13.35
CA VAL A 185 -0.62 7.70 14.40
C VAL A 185 -1.02 6.49 15.22
N VAL A 186 -0.22 5.43 15.16
CA VAL A 186 -0.42 4.19 15.90
C VAL A 186 0.41 4.22 17.21
N PRO A 187 -0.19 4.05 18.39
CA PRO A 187 0.54 4.06 19.65
C PRO A 187 1.49 2.86 19.81
N GLY A 188 2.69 3.10 20.34
CA GLY A 188 3.53 2.06 20.97
C GLY A 188 4.16 0.99 20.07
N VAL A 189 3.99 1.01 18.74
CA VAL A 189 4.58 0.00 17.85
C VAL A 189 6.03 0.35 17.49
N VAL A 190 6.97 -0.58 17.65
CA VAL A 190 8.37 -0.39 17.24
C VAL A 190 8.46 -0.37 15.71
N HIS A 191 9.35 0.45 15.14
CA HIS A 191 9.49 0.64 13.69
C HIS A 191 9.56 -0.68 12.88
N SER A 192 10.39 -1.63 13.32
CA SER A 192 10.56 -2.94 12.69
C SER A 192 9.32 -3.85 12.76
N ASP A 193 8.42 -3.57 13.69
CA ASP A 193 7.26 -4.41 13.98
C ASP A 193 6.00 -3.94 13.25
N GLN A 194 6.03 -2.76 12.63
CA GLN A 194 4.87 -2.19 11.94
C GLN A 194 4.25 -3.17 10.93
N PRO A 195 5.01 -3.83 10.03
CA PRO A 195 4.42 -4.73 9.04
C PRO A 195 3.78 -6.00 9.62
N LYS A 196 4.11 -6.37 10.86
CA LYS A 196 3.55 -7.54 11.55
C LYS A 196 2.60 -7.18 12.69
N SER A 197 2.37 -5.89 12.92
CA SER A 197 1.51 -5.42 13.99
C SER A 197 0.05 -5.36 13.51
N PRO A 198 -0.92 -5.91 14.28
CA PRO A 198 -2.33 -5.79 13.96
C PRO A 198 -2.81 -4.37 13.62
N PRO A 199 -2.48 -3.30 14.40
CA PRO A 199 -3.03 -1.97 14.10
C PRO A 199 -2.56 -1.38 12.76
N PHE A 200 -1.34 -1.68 12.31
CA PHE A 200 -0.88 -1.23 10.98
C PHE A 200 -1.48 -2.08 9.86
N ILE A 201 -1.64 -3.39 10.07
CA ILE A 201 -2.30 -4.27 9.11
C ILE A 201 -3.75 -3.85 8.90
N GLU A 202 -4.49 -3.63 9.99
CA GLU A 202 -5.89 -3.17 9.95
C GLU A 202 -6.02 -1.81 9.27
N ALA A 203 -5.11 -0.87 9.57
CA ALA A 203 -5.09 0.43 8.90
C ALA A 203 -4.79 0.33 7.39
N ALA A 204 -3.86 -0.54 7.00
CA ALA A 204 -3.53 -0.76 5.59
C ALA A 204 -4.71 -1.39 4.82
N LEU A 205 -5.39 -2.37 5.42
CA LEU A 205 -6.62 -2.95 4.88
C LEU A 205 -7.72 -1.89 4.73
N ALA A 206 -7.91 -1.02 5.71
CA ALA A 206 -8.90 0.06 5.64
C ALA A 206 -8.60 1.05 4.50
N ALA A 207 -7.33 1.45 4.34
CA ALA A 207 -6.91 2.34 3.26
C ALA A 207 -7.09 1.69 1.87
N VAL A 208 -6.72 0.42 1.72
CA VAL A 208 -6.95 -0.34 0.48
C VAL A 208 -8.45 -0.50 0.18
N ALA A 209 -9.30 -0.57 1.20
CA ALA A 209 -10.75 -0.55 1.07
C ALA A 209 -11.35 0.86 0.83
N GLY A 210 -10.52 1.89 0.63
CA GLY A 210 -10.96 3.27 0.34
C GLY A 210 -11.38 4.06 1.58
N THR A 211 -11.05 3.61 2.78
CA THR A 211 -11.36 4.31 4.04
C THR A 211 -10.10 4.96 4.60
N CYS A 212 -10.15 6.23 5.00
CA CYS A 212 -9.08 6.85 5.77
C CYS A 212 -9.15 6.39 7.24
N PRO A 213 -8.21 5.57 7.75
CA PRO A 213 -8.24 5.10 9.14
C PRO A 213 -7.83 6.16 10.17
N GLY A 214 -7.42 7.35 9.72
CA GLY A 214 -6.96 8.44 10.57
C GLY A 214 -7.61 9.77 10.20
N THR A 215 -6.79 10.81 10.03
CA THR A 215 -7.24 12.15 9.65
C THR A 215 -6.80 12.46 8.23
N TYR A 216 -7.74 12.79 7.36
CA TYR A 216 -7.41 13.29 6.02
C TYR A 216 -7.05 14.78 6.11
N VAL A 217 -5.93 15.16 5.52
CA VAL A 217 -5.47 16.56 5.44
C VAL A 217 -5.19 16.89 3.99
N ASP A 218 -5.72 18.03 3.55
CA ASP A 218 -5.61 18.57 2.19
C ASP A 218 -4.76 19.86 2.24
N ASP A 219 -3.48 19.69 2.59
CA ASP A 219 -2.53 20.80 2.67
C ASP A 219 -2.17 21.27 1.25
N PRO A 220 -2.01 22.58 1.04
CA PRO A 220 -1.63 23.11 -0.26
C PRO A 220 -0.24 22.62 -0.67
N VAL A 221 -0.08 22.30 -1.96
CA VAL A 221 1.20 21.95 -2.57
C VAL A 221 2.22 23.06 -2.32
N ARG A 222 3.40 22.69 -1.83
CA ARG A 222 4.49 23.61 -1.48
C ARG A 222 5.38 24.01 -2.65
#